data_AF-A0A968NPZ9-F1
#
_entry.id   AF-A0A968NPZ9-F1
#
_cell.length_a   1.000
_cell.length_b   1.000
_cell.length_c   1.000
_cell.angle_alpha   90.00
_cell.angle_beta   90.00
_cell.angle_gamma   90.00
#
_symmetry.space_group_name_H-M   'P 1'
#
loop_
_entity.id
_entity.type
_entity.pdbx_description
1 polymer ?
#
loop_
_entity_poly.entity_id
_entity_poly.type
_entity_poly.pdbx_seq_one_letter_code
_entity_poly.pdbx_strand_id
1 'polypeptide(L)'
;MNTSLSRWQRLTLSLSKQKPVETTQGLTLVECIMAIVVIALTSAMITPPLFIAAATRMQNQRAEQAMQIAQGEVDRIRALVEWAEHTTDRLPLPSGTAPIGRTAAPTSLSSLLSENRGCNTYNPERQLPSGTAFGVDDDSNCQPDFAVQTFISPGQPVLGDSQNRLGTFCLVVRVYGKPAINDAGDGFAVPLETTPASLRFTTGEGNQRTRPLAVITTPMIWSDRSSSVRNIQDSGDNGICR
;
A
#
# COMPACT_ATOMS: atom_id res chain seq x y z
N MET A 1 32.19 -46.33 -23.25
CA MET A 1 32.85 -45.47 -22.23
C MET A 1 31.93 -45.42 -21.02
N ASN A 2 31.99 -46.45 -20.19
CA ASN A 2 32.79 -46.59 -18.96
C ASN A 2 32.10 -45.98 -17.71
N THR A 3 31.69 -46.92 -16.87
CA THR A 3 31.23 -46.90 -15.48
C THR A 3 32.12 -46.09 -14.53
N SER A 4 31.54 -45.51 -13.48
CA SER A 4 32.19 -45.45 -12.14
C SER A 4 31.21 -45.08 -11.03
N LEU A 5 30.73 -46.10 -10.31
CA LEU A 5 30.37 -46.01 -8.90
C LEU A 5 31.61 -45.64 -8.06
N SER A 6 31.34 -45.14 -6.84
CA SER A 6 32.05 -45.46 -5.59
C SER A 6 32.97 -44.40 -4.96
N ARG A 7 32.96 -44.46 -3.62
CA ARG A 7 34.00 -44.09 -2.65
C ARG A 7 34.18 -42.61 -2.30
N TRP A 8 33.50 -42.23 -1.22
CA TRP A 8 34.09 -41.56 -0.04
C TRP A 8 33.33 -42.07 1.20
N GLN A 9 33.57 -43.29 1.67
CA GLN A 9 34.48 -43.63 2.78
C GLN A 9 34.57 -42.53 3.86
N ARG A 10 33.76 -42.67 4.92
CA ARG A 10 34.15 -43.21 6.23
C ARG A 10 35.12 -42.29 7.01
N LEU A 11 34.55 -41.28 7.66
CA LEU A 11 35.11 -40.73 8.90
C LEU A 11 34.40 -41.39 10.07
N THR A 12 34.95 -42.53 10.50
CA THR A 12 34.60 -43.18 11.76
C THR A 12 35.21 -42.38 12.90
N LEU A 13 34.43 -41.49 13.51
CA LEU A 13 34.73 -40.95 14.84
C LEU A 13 34.52 -42.08 15.86
N SER A 14 35.66 -42.55 16.37
CA SER A 14 35.78 -43.42 17.53
C SER A 14 35.10 -42.75 18.74
N LEU A 15 33.85 -43.13 19.00
CA LEU A 15 33.18 -42.80 20.25
C LEU A 15 33.67 -43.78 21.32
N SER A 16 34.53 -43.24 22.18
CA SER A 16 34.87 -43.79 23.50
C SER A 16 33.61 -44.29 24.20
N LYS A 17 33.61 -45.59 24.46
CA LYS A 17 32.53 -46.31 25.15
C LYS A 17 32.63 -46.00 26.65
N GLN A 18 32.15 -44.84 27.07
CA GLN A 18 31.89 -44.58 28.48
C GLN A 18 30.72 -45.48 28.92
N LYS A 19 31.02 -46.38 29.85
CA LYS A 19 30.06 -47.27 30.50
C LYS A 19 29.09 -46.37 31.30
N PRO A 20 27.79 -46.31 30.98
CA PRO A 20 26.86 -45.54 31.80
C PRO A 20 26.76 -46.23 33.16
N VAL A 21 27.14 -45.52 34.21
CA VAL A 21 26.73 -45.87 35.57
C VAL A 21 25.24 -45.54 35.61
N GLU A 22 24.40 -46.57 35.58
CA GLU A 22 22.96 -46.40 35.84
C GLU A 22 22.77 -46.05 37.31
N THR A 23 22.94 -44.77 37.62
CA THR A 23 22.38 -44.18 38.81
C THR A 23 20.93 -43.90 38.46
N THR A 24 20.05 -44.80 38.86
CA THR A 24 18.59 -44.57 38.84
C THR A 24 18.29 -43.49 39.88
N GLN A 25 18.69 -42.26 39.59
CA GLN A 25 18.16 -41.06 40.22
C GLN A 25 16.73 -40.95 39.71
N GLY A 26 15.78 -41.41 40.54
CA GLY A 26 14.37 -41.30 40.22
C GLY A 26 14.01 -39.85 39.92
N LEU A 27 13.26 -39.63 38.84
CA LEU A 27 12.62 -38.34 38.54
C LEU A 27 11.96 -37.83 39.82
N THR A 28 12.58 -36.86 40.47
CA THR A 28 11.97 -36.26 41.65
C THR A 28 10.86 -35.35 41.18
N LEU A 29 9.71 -35.39 41.85
CA LEU A 29 8.55 -34.57 41.51
C LEU A 29 8.92 -33.07 41.40
N VAL A 30 9.89 -32.64 42.21
CA VAL A 30 10.45 -31.28 42.21
C VAL A 30 11.18 -30.94 40.90
N GLU A 31 11.92 -31.88 40.31
CA GLU A 31 12.62 -31.67 39.04
C GLU A 31 11.64 -31.46 37.88
N CYS A 32 10.56 -32.24 37.83
CA CYS A 32 9.47 -32.04 36.87
C CYS A 32 8.80 -30.67 37.04
N ILE A 33 8.55 -30.24 38.29
CA ILE A 33 7.96 -28.91 38.55
C ILE A 33 8.90 -27.79 38.08
N MET A 34 10.20 -27.87 38.40
CA MET A 34 11.18 -26.88 37.96
C MET A 34 11.30 -26.85 36.43
N ALA A 35 11.28 -28.00 35.76
CA ALA A 35 11.29 -28.07 34.31
C ALA A 35 10.09 -27.34 33.69
N ILE A 36 8.87 -27.56 34.22
CA ILE A 36 7.66 -26.87 33.75
C ILE A 36 7.77 -25.35 33.98
N VAL A 37 8.29 -24.91 35.14
CA VAL A 37 8.46 -23.49 35.45
C VAL A 37 9.47 -22.83 34.50
N VAL A 38 10.59 -23.48 34.21
CA VAL A 38 11.60 -22.97 33.27
C VAL A 38 11.03 -22.91 31.85
N ILE A 39 10.28 -23.92 31.42
CA ILE A 39 9.61 -23.92 30.10
C ILE A 39 8.55 -22.81 30.03
N ALA A 40 7.76 -22.60 31.08
CA ALA A 40 6.76 -21.54 31.14
C ALA A 40 7.40 -20.14 31.08
N LEU A 41 8.49 -19.93 31.82
CA LEU A 41 9.23 -18.65 31.80
C LEU A 41 9.90 -18.38 30.45
N THR A 42 10.56 -19.38 29.88
CA THR A 42 11.22 -19.24 28.57
C THR A 42 10.21 -19.00 27.44
N SER A 43 9.09 -19.72 27.42
CA SER A 43 8.03 -19.48 26.43
C SER A 43 7.37 -18.11 26.60
N ALA A 44 7.15 -17.64 27.84
CA ALA A 44 6.62 -16.30 28.11
C ALA A 44 7.57 -15.18 27.63
N MET A 45 8.88 -15.41 27.67
CA MET A 45 9.88 -14.43 27.20
C MET A 45 10.02 -14.39 25.66
N ILE A 46 9.82 -15.51 24.97
CA ILE A 46 9.99 -15.59 23.50
C ILE A 46 8.75 -15.08 22.75
N THR A 47 7.56 -15.16 23.35
CA THR A 47 6.29 -14.82 22.67
C THR A 47 6.16 -13.33 22.28
N PRO A 48 6.44 -12.35 23.16
CA PRO A 48 6.28 -10.93 22.82
C PRO A 48 7.08 -10.44 21.59
N PRO A 49 8.39 -10.75 21.43
CA PRO A 49 9.12 -10.29 20.25
C PRO A 49 8.64 -10.94 18.95
N LEU A 50 8.17 -12.20 18.98
CA LEU A 50 7.62 -12.87 17.81
C LEU A 50 6.33 -12.19 17.33
N PHE A 51 5.44 -11.82 18.26
CA PHE A 51 4.21 -11.12 17.92
C PHE A 51 4.49 -9.75 17.30
N ILE A 52 5.45 -9.01 17.86
CA ILE A 52 5.89 -7.71 17.32
C ILE A 52 6.45 -7.87 15.90
N ALA A 53 7.30 -8.88 15.68
CA ALA A 53 7.87 -9.15 14.35
C ALA A 53 6.79 -9.50 13.31
N ALA A 54 5.79 -10.29 13.71
CA ALA A 54 4.67 -10.62 12.83
C ALA A 54 3.81 -9.39 12.48
N ALA A 55 3.48 -8.56 13.47
CA ALA A 55 2.66 -7.36 13.27
C ALA A 55 3.34 -6.35 12.33
N THR A 56 4.65 -6.10 12.52
CA THR A 56 5.40 -5.18 11.64
C THR A 56 5.46 -5.67 10.19
N ARG A 57 5.60 -6.99 9.98
CA ARG A 57 5.56 -7.57 8.63
C ARG A 57 4.21 -7.37 7.95
N MET A 58 3.10 -7.58 8.66
CA MET A 58 1.76 -7.35 8.11
C MET A 58 1.51 -5.87 7.77
N GLN A 59 1.97 -4.96 8.63
CA GLN A 59 1.85 -3.52 8.35
C GLN A 59 2.67 -3.10 7.13
N ASN A 60 3.89 -3.62 7.00
CA ASN A 60 4.74 -3.35 5.83
C ASN A 60 4.13 -3.89 4.55
N GLN A 61 3.57 -5.11 4.59
CA GLN A 61 2.91 -5.71 3.43
C GLN A 61 1.70 -4.87 2.96
N ARG A 62 0.86 -4.41 3.90
CA ARG A 62 -0.29 -3.53 3.55
C ARG A 62 0.15 -2.19 2.98
N ALA A 63 1.22 -1.60 3.52
CA ALA A 63 1.78 -0.36 2.99
C ALA A 63 2.35 -0.55 1.58
N GLU A 64 2.98 -1.69 1.32
CA GLU A 64 3.50 -2.06 0.00
C GLU A 64 2.36 -2.26 -1.01
N GLN A 65 1.29 -2.97 -0.64
CA GLN A 65 0.09 -3.11 -1.47
C GLN A 65 -0.55 -1.75 -1.78
N ALA A 66 -0.71 -0.89 -0.77
CA ALA A 66 -1.24 0.46 -0.96
C ALA A 66 -0.37 1.30 -1.93
N MET A 67 0.95 1.14 -1.86
CA MET A 67 1.87 1.80 -2.80
C MET A 67 1.73 1.26 -4.22
N GLN A 68 1.58 -0.05 -4.40
CA GLN A 68 1.37 -0.66 -5.71
C GLN A 68 0.04 -0.20 -6.34
N ILE A 69 -1.03 -0.13 -5.56
CA ILE A 69 -2.33 0.42 -6.00
C ILE A 69 -2.17 1.88 -6.43
N ALA A 70 -1.49 2.69 -5.62
CA ALA A 70 -1.26 4.10 -5.93
C ALA A 70 -0.46 4.28 -7.24
N GLN A 71 0.60 3.48 -7.42
CA GLN A 71 1.42 3.50 -8.64
C GLN A 71 0.62 3.07 -9.86
N GLY A 72 -0.19 2.01 -9.74
CA GLY A 72 -1.05 1.55 -10.84
C GLY A 72 -2.01 2.63 -11.34
N GLU A 73 -2.57 3.44 -10.44
CA GLU A 73 -3.43 4.57 -10.82
C GLU A 73 -2.66 5.71 -11.48
N VAL A 74 -1.44 5.99 -11.00
CA VAL A 74 -0.54 6.97 -11.65
C VAL A 74 -0.16 6.52 -13.06
N ASP A 75 0.19 5.25 -13.22
CA ASP A 75 0.59 4.68 -14.51
C ASP A 75 -0.57 4.63 -15.48
N ARG A 76 -1.79 4.31 -15.01
CA ARG A 76 -3.01 4.39 -15.82
C ARG A 76 -3.22 5.79 -16.39
N ILE A 77 -3.13 6.82 -15.55
CA ILE A 77 -3.31 8.22 -15.98
C ILE A 77 -2.15 8.67 -16.87
N ARG A 78 -0.92 8.25 -16.57
CA ARG A 78 0.23 8.51 -17.43
C ARG A 78 0.03 7.93 -18.82
N ALA A 79 -0.46 6.69 -18.94
CA ALA A 79 -0.76 6.07 -20.23
C ALA A 79 -1.79 6.89 -21.03
N LEU A 80 -2.85 7.41 -20.38
CA LEU A 80 -3.82 8.30 -21.03
C LEU A 80 -3.17 9.59 -21.55
N VAL A 81 -2.23 10.15 -20.79
CA VAL A 81 -1.48 11.36 -21.20
C VAL A 81 -0.57 11.04 -22.39
N GLU A 82 0.17 9.94 -22.34
CA GLU A 82 1.08 9.50 -23.40
C GLU A 82 0.36 9.21 -24.73
N TRP A 83 -0.85 8.62 -24.67
CA TRP A 83 -1.67 8.36 -25.85
C TRP A 83 -2.46 9.58 -26.33
N ALA A 84 -2.28 10.73 -25.68
CA ALA A 84 -3.00 11.96 -25.97
C ALA A 84 -4.54 11.83 -25.86
N GLU A 85 -5.03 10.93 -25.01
CA GLU A 85 -6.45 10.71 -24.72
C GLU A 85 -6.91 11.40 -23.41
N HIS A 86 -6.09 12.31 -22.88
CA HIS A 86 -6.29 13.02 -21.61
C HIS A 86 -7.19 14.25 -21.76
N THR A 87 -8.38 14.05 -22.32
CA THR A 87 -9.41 15.08 -22.35
C THR A 87 -9.94 15.33 -20.93
N THR A 88 -10.48 16.52 -20.65
CA THR A 88 -10.92 16.91 -19.31
C THR A 88 -12.01 16.03 -18.71
N ASP A 89 -12.73 15.25 -19.53
CA ASP A 89 -13.74 14.26 -19.14
C ASP A 89 -13.15 12.89 -18.80
N ARG A 90 -11.94 12.58 -19.26
CA ARG A 90 -11.24 11.31 -18.99
C ARG A 90 -10.24 11.38 -17.85
N LEU A 91 -9.86 12.60 -17.46
CA LEU A 91 -9.02 12.84 -16.29
C LEU A 91 -9.87 12.88 -15.01
N PRO A 92 -9.27 12.59 -13.83
CA PRO A 92 -9.90 12.86 -12.54
C PRO A 92 -10.31 14.33 -12.40
N LEU A 93 -11.33 14.61 -11.58
CA LEU A 93 -11.73 16.00 -11.36
C LEU A 93 -10.62 16.81 -10.67
N PRO A 94 -10.51 18.11 -10.98
CA PRO A 94 -9.63 18.98 -10.26
C PRO A 94 -10.06 19.15 -8.79
N SER A 95 -9.12 19.45 -7.90
CA SER A 95 -9.34 19.76 -6.48
C SER A 95 -10.20 21.01 -6.20
N GLY A 96 -10.77 21.63 -7.24
CA GLY A 96 -11.48 22.90 -7.18
C GLY A 96 -10.50 24.07 -7.02
N THR A 97 -10.87 25.04 -6.18
CA THR A 97 -10.04 26.22 -5.88
C THR A 97 -9.01 25.98 -4.79
N ALA A 98 -9.05 24.84 -4.09
CA ALA A 98 -8.10 24.52 -3.04
C ALA A 98 -6.75 24.10 -3.65
N PRO A 99 -5.62 24.56 -3.07
CA PRO A 99 -4.31 24.04 -3.45
C PRO A 99 -4.25 22.55 -3.13
N ILE A 100 -3.53 21.80 -3.96
CA ILE A 100 -3.49 20.32 -3.90
C ILE A 100 -3.21 19.80 -2.49
N GLY A 101 -2.25 20.39 -1.77
CA GLY A 101 -1.87 19.98 -0.42
C GLY A 101 -2.96 20.20 0.64
N ARG A 102 -3.99 21.00 0.36
CA ARG A 102 -5.13 21.27 1.25
C ARG A 102 -6.44 20.64 0.77
N THR A 103 -6.41 19.86 -0.31
CA THR A 103 -7.58 19.10 -0.75
C THR A 103 -8.04 18.18 0.37
N ALA A 104 -9.31 18.31 0.77
CA ALA A 104 -9.91 17.55 1.86
C ALA A 104 -9.78 16.03 1.65
N ALA A 105 -9.85 15.28 2.74
CA ALA A 105 -9.95 13.83 2.67
C ALA A 105 -11.32 13.42 2.11
N PRO A 106 -11.47 12.20 1.55
CA PRO A 106 -12.73 11.80 0.95
C PRO A 106 -13.76 11.56 2.06
N THR A 107 -15.01 11.92 1.78
CA THR A 107 -16.14 11.77 2.72
C THR A 107 -17.08 10.65 2.32
N SER A 108 -16.96 10.14 1.10
CA SER A 108 -17.78 9.04 0.57
C SER A 108 -16.96 8.04 -0.22
N LEU A 109 -17.44 6.80 -0.24
CA LEU A 109 -16.98 5.72 -1.10
C LEU A 109 -18.02 5.51 -2.20
N SER A 110 -17.64 5.38 -3.48
CA SER A 110 -18.61 5.30 -4.57
C SER A 110 -18.71 3.95 -5.28
N SER A 111 -17.58 3.39 -5.70
CA SER A 111 -17.52 2.24 -6.61
C SER A 111 -16.44 1.29 -6.13
N LEU A 112 -16.57 0.01 -6.45
CA LEU A 112 -15.64 -1.03 -6.05
C LEU A 112 -14.91 -1.57 -7.28
N LEU A 113 -13.58 -1.48 -7.26
CA LEU A 113 -12.70 -2.22 -8.15
C LEU A 113 -12.42 -3.58 -7.51
N SER A 114 -12.84 -4.65 -8.16
CA SER A 114 -12.63 -6.03 -7.69
C SER A 114 -12.28 -6.92 -8.88
N GLU A 115 -11.46 -7.94 -8.65
CA GLU A 115 -11.26 -9.03 -9.61
C GLU A 115 -12.53 -9.85 -9.80
N ASN A 116 -13.39 -9.89 -8.77
CA ASN A 116 -14.69 -10.54 -8.86
C ASN A 116 -15.66 -9.68 -9.68
N ARG A 117 -15.93 -10.12 -10.92
CA ARG A 117 -16.85 -9.46 -11.85
C ARG A 117 -18.27 -9.27 -11.30
N GLY A 118 -18.69 -10.06 -10.31
CA GLY A 118 -20.03 -9.95 -9.72
C GLY A 118 -20.25 -8.68 -8.90
N CYS A 119 -19.18 -8.05 -8.43
CA CYS A 119 -19.23 -6.84 -7.58
C CYS A 119 -18.34 -5.70 -8.08
N ASN A 120 -17.57 -5.91 -9.16
CA ASN A 120 -16.84 -4.83 -9.81
C ASN A 120 -17.81 -3.82 -10.43
N THR A 121 -17.84 -2.63 -9.83
CA THR A 121 -18.67 -1.48 -10.26
C THR A 121 -17.81 -0.28 -10.67
N TYR A 122 -16.48 -0.44 -10.64
CA TYR A 122 -15.54 0.59 -11.01
C TYR A 122 -15.51 0.80 -12.52
N ASN A 123 -15.66 2.05 -12.95
CA ASN A 123 -15.46 2.46 -14.33
C ASN A 123 -14.30 3.46 -14.38
N PRO A 124 -13.16 3.13 -15.02
CA PRO A 124 -11.99 4.00 -15.09
C PRO A 124 -12.20 5.29 -15.89
N GLU A 125 -13.24 5.35 -16.73
CA GLU A 125 -13.64 6.55 -17.47
C GLU A 125 -14.59 7.44 -16.66
N ARG A 126 -15.16 6.91 -15.56
CA ARG A 126 -16.06 7.69 -14.72
C ARG A 126 -15.26 8.63 -13.85
N GLN A 127 -15.52 9.91 -14.05
CA GLN A 127 -15.02 10.97 -13.22
C GLN A 127 -15.55 10.91 -11.78
N LEU A 128 -14.61 10.92 -10.82
CA LEU A 128 -14.93 10.99 -9.40
C LEU A 128 -14.57 12.39 -8.87
N PRO A 129 -15.45 13.03 -8.08
CA PRO A 129 -15.13 14.27 -7.38
C PRO A 129 -13.94 14.07 -6.43
N SER A 130 -13.16 15.13 -6.20
CA SER A 130 -12.03 15.09 -5.28
C SER A 130 -12.42 14.70 -3.85
N GLY A 131 -13.68 14.89 -3.43
CA GLY A 131 -14.20 14.47 -2.12
C GLY A 131 -14.66 13.00 -2.03
N THR A 132 -14.47 12.21 -3.08
CA THR A 132 -14.93 10.82 -3.17
C THR A 132 -13.76 9.88 -3.44
N ALA A 133 -13.82 8.68 -2.87
CA ALA A 133 -12.88 7.61 -3.16
C ALA A 133 -13.60 6.40 -3.78
N PHE A 134 -12.86 5.57 -4.51
CA PHE A 134 -13.32 4.25 -4.91
C PHE A 134 -12.66 3.17 -4.05
N GLY A 135 -13.38 2.10 -3.78
CA GLY A 135 -12.87 0.93 -3.07
C GLY A 135 -12.06 0.02 -4.00
N VAL A 136 -11.07 -0.67 -3.44
CA VAL A 136 -10.33 -1.76 -4.09
C VAL A 136 -10.42 -3.00 -3.20
N ASP A 137 -10.87 -4.09 -3.78
CA ASP A 137 -10.98 -5.43 -3.19
C ASP A 137 -9.81 -6.28 -3.70
N ASP A 138 -8.92 -6.69 -2.79
CA ASP A 138 -7.69 -7.44 -3.09
C ASP A 138 -7.89 -8.96 -2.91
N ASP A 139 -8.85 -9.38 -2.08
CA ASP A 139 -9.09 -10.79 -1.76
C ASP A 139 -10.34 -11.39 -2.45
N SER A 140 -11.01 -10.63 -3.31
CA SER A 140 -12.20 -11.00 -4.07
C SER A 140 -13.44 -11.29 -3.19
N ASN A 141 -13.50 -10.78 -1.97
CA ASN A 141 -14.62 -10.97 -1.05
C ASN A 141 -15.79 -9.98 -1.28
N CYS A 142 -15.70 -9.12 -2.29
CA CYS A 142 -16.66 -8.05 -2.59
C CYS A 142 -16.79 -6.96 -1.51
N GLN A 143 -15.78 -6.83 -0.66
CA GLN A 143 -15.61 -5.74 0.29
C GLN A 143 -14.33 -4.99 -0.05
N PRO A 144 -14.33 -3.66 0.07
CA PRO A 144 -13.12 -2.89 -0.14
C PRO A 144 -12.11 -3.12 0.99
N ASP A 145 -10.88 -3.50 0.63
CA ASP A 145 -9.73 -3.54 1.53
C ASP A 145 -8.94 -2.24 1.51
N PHE A 146 -9.06 -1.47 0.44
CA PHE A 146 -8.45 -0.15 0.29
C PHE A 146 -9.47 0.85 -0.27
N ALA A 147 -9.27 2.13 0.04
CA ALA A 147 -10.00 3.23 -0.58
C ALA A 147 -9.02 4.19 -1.24
N VAL A 148 -9.25 4.51 -2.52
CA VAL A 148 -8.36 5.31 -3.35
C VAL A 148 -9.05 6.62 -3.73
N GLN A 149 -8.42 7.72 -3.34
CA GLN A 149 -8.83 9.07 -3.69
C GLN A 149 -7.85 9.60 -4.74
N THR A 150 -8.37 9.95 -5.91
CA THR A 150 -7.57 10.48 -7.02
C THR A 150 -8.13 11.83 -7.46
N PHE A 151 -7.25 12.82 -7.61
CA PHE A 151 -7.62 14.15 -8.11
C PHE A 151 -6.41 14.85 -8.74
N ILE A 152 -6.67 15.89 -9.52
CA ILE A 152 -5.63 16.70 -10.17
C ILE A 152 -5.65 18.16 -9.71
N SER A 153 -4.60 18.93 -9.99
CA SER A 153 -4.71 20.40 -9.95
C SER A 153 -5.55 20.93 -11.11
N PRO A 154 -6.08 22.16 -11.01
CA PRO A 154 -6.73 22.87 -12.11
C PRO A 154 -5.93 22.98 -13.42
N GLY A 155 -4.63 22.66 -13.41
CA GLY A 155 -3.78 22.54 -14.60
C GLY A 155 -3.72 23.79 -15.49
N GLN A 156 -3.04 23.66 -16.63
CA GLN A 156 -3.10 24.66 -17.70
C GLN A 156 -3.54 23.97 -18.99
N PRO A 157 -4.52 24.51 -19.71
CA PRO A 157 -4.94 23.95 -20.99
C PRO A 157 -3.84 24.12 -22.03
N VAL A 158 -3.81 23.21 -23.00
CA VAL A 158 -2.94 23.33 -24.17
C VAL A 158 -3.46 24.45 -25.07
N LEU A 159 -2.64 25.47 -25.32
CA LEU A 159 -3.02 26.59 -26.19
C LEU A 159 -3.22 26.10 -27.64
N GLY A 160 -4.42 26.36 -28.18
CA GLY A 160 -4.77 26.00 -29.55
C GLY A 160 -5.21 24.54 -29.74
N ASP A 161 -5.45 23.81 -28.65
CA ASP A 161 -6.11 22.51 -28.70
C ASP A 161 -7.65 22.66 -28.68
N SER A 162 -8.33 22.01 -29.62
CA SER A 162 -9.80 21.98 -29.69
C SER A 162 -10.41 20.92 -28.78
N GLN A 163 -9.60 20.02 -28.22
CA GLN A 163 -10.03 18.94 -27.34
C GLN A 163 -9.93 19.25 -25.84
N ASN A 164 -9.62 20.51 -25.50
CA ASN A 164 -9.55 21.01 -24.12
C ASN A 164 -8.60 20.18 -23.23
N ARG A 165 -7.49 19.69 -23.77
CA ARG A 165 -6.52 18.88 -23.03
C ARG A 165 -5.68 19.74 -22.08
N LEU A 166 -5.26 19.15 -20.96
CA LEU A 166 -4.37 19.80 -20.00
C LEU A 166 -2.91 19.49 -20.35
N GLY A 167 -2.12 20.53 -20.58
CA GLY A 167 -0.69 20.40 -20.92
C GLY A 167 0.21 20.22 -19.71
N THR A 168 -0.19 20.75 -18.55
CA THR A 168 0.50 20.54 -17.28
C THR A 168 -0.51 20.48 -16.15
N PHE A 169 -0.34 19.51 -15.26
CA PHE A 169 -1.12 19.36 -14.04
C PHE A 169 -0.37 18.45 -13.08
N CYS A 170 -0.77 18.42 -11.82
CA CYS A 170 -0.23 17.49 -10.84
C CYS A 170 -1.32 16.50 -10.48
N LEU A 171 -0.98 15.22 -10.53
CA LEU A 171 -1.81 14.12 -10.10
C LEU A 171 -1.52 13.80 -8.64
N VAL A 172 -2.57 13.65 -7.84
CA VAL A 172 -2.46 13.13 -6.48
C VAL A 172 -3.31 11.88 -6.33
N VAL A 173 -2.69 10.85 -5.77
CA VAL A 173 -3.34 9.59 -5.40
C VAL A 173 -3.08 9.35 -3.92
N ARG A 174 -4.16 9.19 -3.14
CA ARG A 174 -4.11 8.81 -1.73
C ARG A 174 -4.80 7.47 -1.53
N VAL A 175 -4.17 6.56 -0.81
CA VAL A 175 -4.71 5.23 -0.53
C VAL A 175 -4.89 5.06 0.97
N TYR A 176 -6.11 4.79 1.40
CA TYR A 176 -6.48 4.47 2.77
C TYR A 176 -6.67 2.96 2.91
N GLY A 177 -6.28 2.39 4.05
CA GLY A 177 -6.44 0.96 4.30
C GLY A 177 -7.80 0.59 4.88
N LYS A 178 -8.08 -0.71 4.95
CA LYS A 178 -9.31 -1.32 5.51
C LYS A 178 -9.79 -0.72 6.84
N PRO A 179 -8.93 -0.42 7.84
CA PRO A 179 -9.40 0.14 9.10
C PRO A 179 -10.09 1.51 8.97
N ALA A 180 -9.86 2.24 7.89
CA ALA A 180 -10.49 3.52 7.61
C ALA A 180 -11.92 3.38 7.06
N ILE A 181 -12.23 2.23 6.49
CA ILE A 181 -13.51 1.90 5.88
C ILE A 181 -14.44 1.35 6.98
N ASN A 182 -15.74 1.63 6.88
CA ASN A 182 -16.71 1.04 7.79
C ASN A 182 -16.91 -0.46 7.50
N ASP A 183 -17.41 -1.20 8.48
CA ASP A 183 -17.61 -2.65 8.34
C ASP A 183 -18.65 -3.01 7.26
N ALA A 184 -19.52 -2.05 6.89
CA ALA A 184 -20.49 -2.19 5.81
C ALA A 184 -19.87 -2.02 4.41
N GLY A 185 -18.65 -1.48 4.30
CA GLY A 185 -17.95 -1.26 3.03
C GLY A 185 -18.54 -0.18 2.14
N ASP A 186 -19.48 0.64 2.63
CA ASP A 186 -20.17 1.70 1.89
C ASP A 186 -19.71 3.12 2.27
N GLY A 187 -18.75 3.25 3.19
CA GLY A 187 -18.25 4.53 3.64
C GLY A 187 -17.04 4.44 4.56
N PHE A 188 -16.79 5.51 5.30
CA PHE A 188 -15.65 5.60 6.22
C PHE A 188 -16.11 5.47 7.67
N ALA A 189 -15.31 4.77 8.48
CA ALA A 189 -15.62 4.54 9.89
C ALA A 189 -15.46 5.82 10.74
N VAL A 190 -14.59 6.73 10.30
CA VAL A 190 -14.22 7.97 11.00
C VAL A 190 -13.86 9.05 9.98
N PRO A 191 -13.92 10.34 10.34
CA PRO A 191 -13.40 11.41 9.49
C PRO A 191 -11.92 11.18 9.15
N LEU A 192 -11.62 11.22 7.86
CA LEU A 192 -10.27 10.95 7.36
C LEU A 192 -9.37 12.19 7.42
N GLU A 193 -8.08 11.94 7.52
CA GLU A 193 -7.01 12.92 7.50
C GLU A 193 -6.22 12.83 6.20
N THR A 194 -5.47 13.87 5.87
CA THR A 194 -4.70 13.94 4.62
C THR A 194 -3.20 13.68 4.82
N THR A 195 -2.72 13.68 6.07
CA THR A 195 -1.31 13.44 6.41
C THR A 195 -0.99 11.95 6.36
N PRO A 196 0.07 11.50 5.66
CA PRO A 196 0.43 10.09 5.59
C PRO A 196 0.57 9.42 6.97
N ALA A 197 0.15 8.16 7.06
CA ALA A 197 0.30 7.36 8.27
C ALA A 197 1.78 7.15 8.59
N SER A 198 2.16 7.37 9.84
CA SER A 198 3.47 6.98 10.34
C SER A 198 3.47 5.46 10.55
N LEU A 199 4.32 4.73 9.84
CA LEU A 199 4.55 3.28 10.03
C LEU A 199 5.48 3.00 11.23
N ARG A 200 5.62 3.96 12.16
CA ARG A 200 6.50 3.80 13.32
C ARG A 200 5.84 2.91 14.38
N PHE A 201 6.66 2.04 14.96
CA PHE A 201 6.33 1.05 15.98
C PHE A 201 5.45 1.56 17.15
N THR A 202 5.53 2.83 17.51
CA THR A 202 4.82 3.41 18.67
C THR A 202 3.44 3.99 18.33
N THR A 203 3.09 4.08 17.06
CA THR A 203 1.77 4.55 16.63
C THR A 203 0.97 3.35 16.18
N GLY A 204 0.15 2.78 17.07
CA GLY A 204 -0.70 1.63 16.75
C GLY A 204 -1.62 1.86 15.55
N GLU A 205 -2.46 0.86 15.23
CA GLU A 205 -3.44 0.90 14.12
C GLU A 205 -4.30 2.18 14.07
N GLY A 206 -4.41 2.92 15.18
CA GLY A 206 -5.13 4.20 15.25
C GLY A 206 -4.73 5.22 14.18
N ASN A 207 -3.45 5.32 13.80
CA ASN A 207 -3.05 6.22 12.71
C ASN A 207 -3.54 5.74 11.34
N GLN A 208 -3.58 4.43 11.11
CA GLN A 208 -4.03 3.86 9.83
C GLN A 208 -5.55 3.89 9.67
N ARG A 209 -6.29 4.19 10.76
CA ARG A 209 -7.74 4.34 10.77
C ARG A 209 -8.22 5.64 10.15
N THR A 210 -7.41 6.70 10.19
CA THR A 210 -7.78 8.02 9.62
C THR A 210 -6.85 8.47 8.51
N ARG A 211 -5.61 7.97 8.45
CA ARG A 211 -4.57 8.48 7.55
C ARG A 211 -4.31 7.57 6.35
N PRO A 212 -3.92 8.13 5.19
CA PRO A 212 -3.54 7.34 4.03
C PRO A 212 -2.23 6.59 4.29
N LEU A 213 -2.17 5.33 3.85
CA LEU A 213 -0.98 4.47 3.88
C LEU A 213 0.03 4.87 2.81
N ALA A 214 -0.46 5.32 1.66
CA ALA A 214 0.35 5.79 0.54
C ALA A 214 -0.21 7.10 0.00
N VAL A 215 0.68 8.05 -0.30
CA VAL A 215 0.35 9.30 -0.99
C VAL A 215 1.40 9.52 -2.06
N ILE A 216 0.97 9.54 -3.32
CA ILE A 216 1.83 9.87 -4.46
C ILE A 216 1.34 11.19 -5.04
N THR A 217 2.29 12.09 -5.30
CA THR A 217 2.05 13.35 -6.01
C THR A 217 3.04 13.43 -7.15
N THR A 218 2.53 13.46 -8.38
CA THR A 218 3.35 13.39 -9.59
C THR A 218 2.98 14.52 -10.54
N PRO A 219 3.94 15.34 -11.01
CA PRO A 219 3.70 16.26 -12.11
C PRO A 219 3.48 15.47 -13.39
N MET A 220 2.45 15.84 -14.14
CA MET A 220 2.18 15.35 -15.49
C MET A 220 2.39 16.51 -16.45
N ILE A 221 3.24 16.28 -17.45
CA ILE A 221 3.59 17.28 -18.47
C ILE A 221 3.39 16.61 -19.81
N TRP A 222 2.63 17.27 -20.67
CA TRP A 222 2.42 16.85 -22.04
C TRP A 222 2.86 17.97 -22.99
N SER A 223 3.61 17.61 -24.02
CA SER A 223 4.24 18.54 -24.95
C SER A 223 4.25 17.92 -26.35
N ASP A 224 3.35 18.38 -27.23
CA ASP A 224 3.31 17.95 -28.63
C ASP A 224 3.72 19.05 -29.63
N ARG A 225 4.02 20.28 -29.18
CA ARG A 225 4.34 21.44 -30.04
C ARG A 225 5.45 22.32 -29.46
N SER A 226 6.15 23.06 -30.32
CA SER A 226 7.20 24.03 -29.97
C SER A 226 6.75 25.18 -29.03
N SER A 227 5.44 25.32 -28.78
CA SER A 227 4.85 26.26 -27.82
C SER A 227 4.86 25.75 -26.37
N SER A 228 5.05 24.44 -26.13
CA SER A 228 5.05 23.84 -24.79
C SER A 228 6.24 24.30 -23.93
N VAL A 229 7.39 24.60 -24.56
CA VAL A 229 8.63 25.00 -23.87
C VAL A 229 8.45 26.28 -23.05
N ARG A 230 7.65 27.25 -23.54
CA ARG A 230 7.35 28.48 -22.78
C ARG A 230 6.41 28.22 -21.61
N ASN A 231 5.39 27.39 -21.78
CA ASN A 231 4.47 27.02 -20.69
C ASN A 231 5.16 26.20 -19.59
N ILE A 232 6.13 25.36 -19.94
CA ILE A 232 6.94 24.60 -18.96
C ILE A 232 7.82 25.55 -18.13
N GLN A 233 8.36 26.60 -18.76
CA GLN A 233 9.24 27.56 -18.09
C GLN A 233 8.49 28.43 -17.07
N ASP A 234 7.27 28.89 -17.39
CA ASP A 234 6.42 29.63 -16.44
C ASP A 234 5.81 28.73 -15.34
N SER A 235 5.69 27.43 -15.62
CA SER A 235 5.18 26.43 -14.68
C SER A 235 6.22 25.93 -13.68
N GLY A 236 7.49 25.87 -14.09
CA GLY A 236 8.61 25.43 -13.25
C GLY A 236 8.89 26.35 -12.08
N ASP A 237 8.65 27.66 -12.24
CA ASP A 237 8.88 28.68 -11.19
C ASP A 237 7.76 28.75 -10.14
N ASN A 238 6.54 28.29 -10.46
CA ASN A 238 5.37 28.43 -9.60
C ASN A 238 5.04 27.21 -8.71
N GLY A 239 5.86 26.16 -8.73
CA GLY A 239 5.70 25.03 -7.80
C GLY A 239 4.30 24.37 -7.86
N ILE A 240 3.84 24.02 -9.06
CA ILE A 240 2.47 23.50 -9.33
C ILE A 240 2.07 22.31 -8.42
N CYS A 241 3.04 21.54 -7.91
CA CYS A 241 2.80 20.40 -7.03
C CYS A 241 3.23 20.61 -5.56
N ARG A 242 3.50 21.84 -5.11
CA ARG A 242 3.89 22.15 -3.72
C ARG A 242 2.72 22.67 -2.88
#